data_AF-A6N9X5-F1
#
_entry.id   AF-A6N9X5-F1
#
_cell.length_a   1.000
_cell.length_b   1.000
_cell.length_c   1.000
_cell.angle_alpha   90.00
_cell.angle_beta   90.00
_cell.angle_gamma   90.00
#
_symmetry.space_group_name_H-M   'P 1'
#
loop_
_entity.id
_entity.type
_entity.pdbx_description
1 polymer ?
#
loop_
_entity_poly.entity_id
_entity_poly.type
_entity_poly.pdbx_seq_one_letter_code
_entity_poly.pdbx_strand_id
1 'polypeptide(L)'
;MLQLVALIAGCCIVAKAQTTCEDGPVDARRSIVGPGTGKLYLVKSTYQQDICCLYTIPPPIGTPWPAPYPFGYKNKETGEWVKRTGTVDGEGANVIDSDSGFGETNTTLLYSDYQNCAVGLFHGGKVTGGPYLELFKYSSAGDDSQALQCCENRFAAELKKQGKEEKDVIQVDKDCVYPE
;
A
#
# COMPACT_ATOMS: atom_id res chain seq x y z
N MET A 1 -56.86 22.15 -29.02
CA MET A 1 -56.23 21.32 -27.97
C MET A 1 -54.72 21.32 -28.22
N LEU A 2 -53.97 22.16 -27.50
CA LEU A 2 -52.50 22.11 -27.50
C LEU A 2 -52.07 20.98 -26.57
N GLN A 3 -51.51 19.90 -27.10
CA GLN A 3 -50.87 18.86 -26.30
C GLN A 3 -49.44 19.30 -25.97
N LEU A 4 -49.22 19.55 -24.68
CA LEU A 4 -47.90 19.80 -24.11
C LEU A 4 -47.17 18.45 -24.00
N VAL A 5 -46.15 18.23 -24.83
CA VAL A 5 -45.26 17.06 -24.70
C VAL A 5 -44.17 17.41 -23.69
N ALA A 6 -44.32 16.92 -22.46
CA ALA A 6 -43.27 16.98 -21.44
C ALA A 6 -42.22 15.91 -21.75
N LEU A 7 -41.11 16.30 -22.36
CA LEU A 7 -39.90 15.47 -22.40
C LEU A 7 -39.28 15.47 -21.00
N ILE A 8 -39.52 14.39 -20.26
CA ILE A 8 -38.76 14.10 -19.04
C ILE A 8 -37.37 13.67 -19.49
N ALA A 9 -36.45 14.62 -19.56
CA ALA A 9 -35.03 14.37 -19.63
C ALA A 9 -34.63 13.68 -18.31
N GLY A 10 -34.62 12.35 -18.34
CA GLY A 10 -34.07 11.53 -17.27
C GLY A 10 -32.59 11.79 -17.17
N CYS A 11 -32.20 12.76 -16.34
CA CYS A 11 -30.85 12.85 -15.83
C CYS A 11 -30.58 11.54 -15.09
N CYS A 12 -29.83 10.64 -15.72
CA CYS A 12 -29.09 9.60 -15.04
C CYS A 12 -28.07 10.30 -14.13
N ILE A 13 -28.53 10.81 -12.99
CA ILE A 13 -27.67 11.15 -11.88
C ILE A 13 -27.18 9.80 -11.38
N VAL A 14 -26.08 9.33 -11.97
CA VAL A 14 -25.23 8.33 -11.34
C VAL A 14 -24.75 9.03 -10.06
N ALA A 15 -25.49 8.83 -8.98
CA ALA A 15 -25.04 9.15 -7.65
C ALA A 15 -23.80 8.28 -7.40
N LYS A 16 -22.64 8.76 -7.86
CA LYS A 16 -21.37 8.29 -7.34
C LYS A 16 -21.46 8.58 -5.86
N ALA A 17 -21.70 7.56 -5.04
CA ALA A 17 -21.44 7.65 -3.62
C ALA A 17 -20.01 8.14 -3.50
N GLN A 18 -19.83 9.43 -3.24
CA GLN A 18 -18.52 10.00 -2.89
C GLN A 18 -18.22 9.44 -1.51
N THR A 19 -17.66 8.24 -1.47
CA THR A 19 -17.02 7.78 -0.26
C THR A 19 -15.80 8.63 -0.05
N THR A 20 -15.86 9.39 1.04
CA THR A 20 -14.81 10.25 1.52
C THR A 20 -13.68 9.35 1.99
N CYS A 21 -12.72 9.04 1.10
CA CYS A 21 -11.44 8.49 1.50
C CYS A 21 -10.83 9.50 2.48
N GLU A 22 -10.91 9.23 3.78
CA GLU A 22 -10.60 10.21 4.81
C GLU A 22 -9.22 10.83 4.59
N ASP A 23 -9.19 12.16 4.56
CA ASP A 23 -7.96 12.94 4.48
C ASP A 23 -7.56 13.35 5.90
N GLY A 24 -6.27 13.19 6.24
CA GLY A 24 -5.76 13.56 7.55
C GLY A 24 -4.29 13.20 7.71
N PRO A 25 -3.63 13.67 8.78
CA PRO A 25 -2.29 13.22 9.10
C PRO A 25 -2.30 11.70 9.32
N VAL A 26 -1.38 11.00 8.66
CA VAL A 26 -1.23 9.56 8.82
C VAL A 26 -0.34 9.27 10.02
N ASP A 27 -0.78 8.36 10.88
CA ASP A 27 0.01 7.83 11.99
C ASP A 27 0.70 6.53 11.54
N ALA A 28 2.03 6.58 11.43
CA ALA A 28 2.84 5.45 11.00
C ALA A 28 2.73 4.25 11.93
N ARG A 29 2.77 4.42 13.25
CA ARG A 29 2.68 3.31 14.20
C ARG A 29 1.32 2.62 14.13
N ARG A 30 0.25 3.40 14.02
CA ARG A 30 -1.10 2.86 13.79
C ARG A 30 -1.18 2.13 12.44
N SER A 31 -0.55 2.68 11.41
CA SER A 31 -0.50 2.05 10.08
C SER A 31 0.37 0.82 10.01
N ILE A 32 1.43 0.69 10.83
CA ILE A 32 2.29 -0.50 10.90
C ILE A 32 1.54 -1.64 11.57
N VAL A 33 0.80 -1.36 12.65
CA VAL A 33 0.00 -2.35 13.36
C VAL A 33 -1.22 -2.79 12.54
N GLY A 34 -1.86 -1.84 11.85
CA GLY A 34 -3.01 -2.09 10.97
C GLY A 34 -4.15 -2.83 11.68
N PRO A 35 -4.73 -3.90 11.08
CA PRO A 35 -5.78 -4.70 11.70
C PRO A 35 -5.28 -5.55 12.89
N GLY A 36 -3.98 -5.53 13.20
CA GLY A 36 -3.38 -6.23 14.35
C GLY A 36 -3.11 -7.71 14.13
N THR A 37 -3.47 -8.28 12.97
CA THR A 37 -3.19 -9.67 12.59
C THR A 37 -2.99 -9.80 11.07
N GLY A 38 -2.48 -10.95 10.63
CA GLY A 38 -2.32 -11.26 9.21
C GLY A 38 -0.98 -10.80 8.63
N LYS A 39 -0.98 -10.53 7.32
CA LYS A 39 0.19 -10.07 6.56
C LYS A 39 -0.12 -8.75 5.88
N LEU A 40 0.91 -7.96 5.62
CA LEU A 40 0.84 -6.78 4.75
C LEU A 40 1.64 -7.10 3.49
N TYR A 41 0.98 -7.05 2.34
CA TYR A 41 1.57 -7.36 1.04
C TYR A 41 1.95 -6.07 0.31
N LEU A 42 3.13 -6.04 -0.29
CA LEU A 42 3.45 -5.03 -1.29
C LEU A 42 2.80 -5.45 -2.61
N VAL A 43 1.85 -4.64 -3.09
CA VAL A 43 1.02 -4.94 -4.27
C VAL A 43 1.60 -4.27 -5.51
N LYS A 44 1.88 -2.97 -5.42
CA LYS A 44 2.44 -2.16 -6.51
C LYS A 44 3.63 -1.38 -6.04
N SER A 45 4.62 -1.22 -6.90
CA SER A 45 5.75 -0.32 -6.66
C SER A 45 6.22 0.32 -7.95
N THR A 46 6.78 1.53 -7.86
CA THR A 46 7.55 2.13 -8.96
C THR A 46 9.06 1.86 -8.84
N TYR A 47 9.48 1.15 -7.79
CA TYR A 47 10.85 0.68 -7.64
C TYR A 47 11.05 -0.62 -8.41
N GLN A 48 11.98 -0.61 -9.36
CA GLN A 48 12.38 -1.81 -10.08
C GLN A 48 13.28 -2.66 -9.17
N GLN A 49 12.86 -3.89 -8.91
CA GLN A 49 13.52 -4.80 -7.98
C GLN A 49 13.44 -6.27 -8.44
N ASP A 50 14.46 -7.05 -8.11
CA ASP A 50 14.59 -8.47 -8.48
C ASP A 50 13.85 -9.43 -7.52
N ILE A 51 12.91 -8.89 -6.75
CA ILE A 51 12.06 -9.64 -5.82
C ILE A 51 10.58 -9.46 -6.18
N CYS A 52 9.76 -10.45 -5.84
CA CYS A 52 8.30 -10.39 -5.89
C CYS A 52 7.69 -10.96 -4.61
N CYS A 53 6.36 -10.88 -4.49
CA CYS A 53 5.61 -11.42 -3.36
C CYS A 53 6.13 -10.96 -2.00
N LEU A 54 6.57 -9.70 -1.89
CA LEU A 54 7.02 -9.16 -0.62
C LEU A 54 5.84 -9.08 0.34
N TYR A 55 6.06 -9.56 1.55
CA TYR A 55 5.12 -9.46 2.66
C TYR A 55 5.84 -9.13 3.96
N THR A 56 5.14 -8.43 4.84
CA THR A 56 5.53 -8.23 6.24
C THR A 56 4.46 -8.82 7.16
N ILE A 57 4.84 -9.15 8.38
CA ILE A 57 3.92 -9.54 9.45
C ILE A 57 3.90 -8.39 10.47
N PRO A 58 2.78 -7.66 10.60
CA PRO A 58 2.66 -6.57 11.57
C PRO A 58 3.03 -6.99 12.99
N PRO A 59 3.74 -6.14 13.75
CA PRO A 59 3.98 -6.39 15.16
C PRO A 59 2.65 -6.33 15.95
N PRO A 60 2.46 -7.18 17.00
CA PRO A 60 1.27 -7.14 17.83
C PRO A 60 1.05 -5.77 18.50
N ILE A 61 -0.22 -5.44 18.77
CA ILE A 61 -0.58 -4.25 19.55
C ILE A 61 0.15 -4.27 20.91
N GLY A 62 0.77 -3.14 21.26
CA GLY A 62 1.50 -3.00 22.52
C GLY A 62 2.97 -3.42 22.48
N THR A 63 3.47 -3.89 21.33
CA THR A 63 4.90 -4.14 21.14
C THR A 63 5.70 -2.84 21.30
N PRO A 64 6.79 -2.82 22.10
CA PRO A 64 7.67 -1.66 22.20
C PRO A 64 8.35 -1.31 20.88
N TRP A 65 8.59 -0.01 20.65
CA TRP A 65 9.25 0.50 19.46
C TRP A 65 10.75 0.78 19.71
N PRO A 66 11.65 0.51 18.76
CA PRO A 66 11.40 -0.15 17.47
C PRO A 66 10.99 -1.62 17.66
N ALA A 67 9.97 -2.05 16.91
CA ALA A 67 9.37 -3.37 17.03
C ALA A 67 10.02 -4.36 16.06
N PRO A 68 10.38 -5.58 16.48
CA PRO A 68 10.79 -6.62 15.56
C PRO A 68 9.61 -7.06 14.69
N TYR A 69 9.85 -7.26 13.39
CA TYR A 69 8.82 -7.77 12.49
C TYR A 69 9.39 -8.83 11.52
N PRO A 70 8.73 -9.99 11.37
CA PRO A 70 9.04 -10.93 10.30
C PRO A 70 8.63 -10.38 8.94
N PHE A 71 9.42 -10.68 7.91
CA PHE A 71 9.06 -10.41 6.53
C PHE A 71 9.64 -11.47 5.60
N GLY A 72 9.15 -11.49 4.37
CA GLY A 72 9.69 -12.36 3.34
C GLY A 72 9.36 -11.88 1.94
N TYR A 73 10.04 -12.46 0.97
CA TYR A 73 9.85 -12.20 -0.43
C TYR A 73 10.33 -13.41 -1.24
N LYS A 74 9.90 -13.49 -2.49
CA LYS A 74 10.36 -14.50 -3.44
C LYS A 74 11.38 -13.86 -4.38
N ASN A 75 12.52 -14.52 -4.56
CA ASN A 75 13.52 -14.10 -5.55
C ASN A 75 12.96 -14.39 -6.96
N LYS A 76 12.99 -13.40 -7.87
CA LYS A 76 12.43 -13.56 -9.23
C LYS A 76 13.25 -14.50 -10.11
N GLU A 77 14.57 -14.55 -9.91
CA GLU A 77 15.49 -15.37 -10.70
C GLU A 77 15.44 -16.84 -10.28
N THR A 78 15.49 -17.11 -8.98
CA THR A 78 15.57 -18.48 -8.45
C THR A 78 14.20 -19.06 -8.11
N GLY A 79 13.19 -18.22 -7.88
CA GLY A 79 11.89 -18.62 -7.39
C GLY A 79 11.88 -19.05 -5.90
N GLU A 80 12.99 -18.87 -5.19
CA GLU A 80 13.10 -19.27 -3.78
C GLU A 80 12.50 -18.21 -2.84
N TRP A 81 11.90 -18.69 -1.75
CA TRP A 81 11.41 -17.84 -0.67
C TRP A 81 12.54 -17.50 0.31
N VAL A 82 12.71 -16.20 0.55
CA VAL A 82 13.57 -15.67 1.60
C VAL A 82 12.70 -15.17 2.74
N LYS A 83 13.02 -15.60 3.96
CA LYS A 83 12.36 -15.14 5.20
C LYS A 83 13.39 -14.52 6.13
N ARG A 84 13.07 -13.36 6.70
CA ARG A 84 13.95 -12.58 7.57
C ARG A 84 13.16 -11.93 8.70
N THR A 85 13.89 -11.34 9.62
CA THR A 85 13.34 -10.45 10.66
C THR A 85 14.10 -9.14 10.59
N GLY A 86 13.37 -8.04 10.54
CA GLY A 86 13.88 -6.68 10.66
C GLY A 86 13.32 -6.01 11.92
N THR A 87 13.57 -4.72 12.04
CA THR A 87 12.93 -3.85 13.02
C THR A 87 12.22 -2.71 12.31
N VAL A 88 11.08 -2.29 12.84
CA VAL A 88 10.30 -1.17 12.32
C VAL A 88 9.97 -0.18 13.42
N ASP A 89 10.02 1.12 13.12
CA ASP A 89 9.47 2.20 13.95
C ASP A 89 8.56 3.11 13.10
N GLY A 90 7.76 3.92 13.77
CA GLY A 90 6.93 4.93 13.15
C GLY A 90 7.12 6.29 13.82
N GLU A 91 7.39 7.32 13.00
CA GLU A 91 7.54 8.71 13.42
C GLU A 91 6.67 9.63 12.56
N GLY A 92 5.58 10.14 13.12
CA GLY A 92 4.60 10.89 12.34
C GLY A 92 4.04 10.01 11.22
N ALA A 93 4.26 10.41 9.96
CA ALA A 93 3.87 9.63 8.79
C ALA A 93 4.99 8.71 8.24
N ASN A 94 6.17 8.70 8.86
CA ASN A 94 7.32 7.93 8.38
C ASN A 94 7.33 6.54 9.03
N VAL A 95 7.37 5.50 8.21
CA VAL A 95 7.67 4.12 8.61
C VAL A 95 9.15 3.89 8.38
N ILE A 96 9.90 3.62 9.44
CA ILE A 96 11.35 3.44 9.43
C ILE A 96 11.63 1.96 9.61
N ASP A 97 12.04 1.29 8.54
CA ASP A 97 12.37 -0.13 8.51
C ASP A 97 13.89 -0.30 8.54
N SER A 98 14.40 -1.33 9.24
CA SER A 98 15.83 -1.65 9.25
C SER A 98 16.07 -3.16 9.22
N ASP A 99 16.81 -3.62 8.22
CA ASP A 99 17.21 -5.02 8.10
C ASP A 99 18.58 -5.20 7.41
N SER A 100 19.15 -6.40 7.50
CA SER A 100 20.48 -6.72 6.93
C SER A 100 20.52 -6.72 5.39
N GLY A 101 19.39 -6.99 4.75
CA GLY A 101 19.18 -7.02 3.32
C GLY A 101 19.12 -5.62 2.72
N PHE A 102 18.08 -4.84 3.07
CA PHE A 102 17.80 -3.52 2.46
C PHE A 102 18.47 -2.35 3.19
N GLY A 103 18.93 -2.55 4.43
CA GLY A 103 19.46 -1.48 5.28
C GLY A 103 18.33 -0.73 5.99
N GLU A 104 18.60 0.51 6.40
CA GLU A 104 17.58 1.38 6.99
C GLU A 104 16.82 2.16 5.91
N THR A 105 15.55 1.88 5.71
CA THR A 105 14.68 2.51 4.71
C THR A 105 13.56 3.31 5.38
N ASN A 106 13.03 4.29 4.67
CA ASN A 106 11.89 5.10 5.09
C ASN A 106 10.77 5.03 4.06
N THR A 107 9.55 4.79 4.53
CA THR A 107 8.32 4.96 3.75
C THR A 107 7.49 6.09 4.35
N THR A 108 7.43 7.24 3.69
CA THR A 108 6.51 8.32 4.09
C THR A 108 5.10 7.99 3.61
N LEU A 109 4.19 7.72 4.53
CA LEU A 109 2.80 7.40 4.24
C LEU A 109 2.04 8.61 3.70
N LEU A 110 1.42 8.43 2.55
CA LEU A 110 0.51 9.39 1.92
C LEU A 110 -0.94 9.13 2.31
N TYR A 111 -1.27 7.86 2.56
CA TYR A 111 -2.59 7.42 2.95
C TYR A 111 -2.50 6.08 3.68
N SER A 112 -3.34 5.89 4.69
CA SER A 112 -3.60 4.60 5.32
C SER A 112 -4.98 4.64 5.92
N ASP A 113 -5.77 3.60 5.71
CA ASP A 113 -7.05 3.41 6.40
C ASP A 113 -6.88 2.60 7.70
N TYR A 114 -5.64 2.21 8.01
CA TYR A 114 -5.25 1.42 9.17
C TYR A 114 -5.86 0.01 9.24
N GLN A 115 -6.49 -0.48 8.17
CA GLN A 115 -7.22 -1.74 8.18
C GLN A 115 -7.01 -2.58 6.93
N ASN A 116 -7.06 -1.95 5.75
CA ASN A 116 -7.08 -2.65 4.48
C ASN A 116 -5.86 -2.35 3.62
N CYS A 117 -5.35 -1.13 3.62
CA CYS A 117 -4.25 -0.75 2.74
C CYS A 117 -3.54 0.52 3.16
N ALA A 118 -2.34 0.73 2.60
CA ALA A 118 -1.56 1.93 2.76
C ALA A 118 -0.86 2.30 1.44
N VAL A 119 -0.61 3.59 1.25
CA VAL A 119 0.13 4.13 0.10
C VAL A 119 1.24 5.02 0.64
N GLY A 120 2.46 4.85 0.13
CA GLY A 120 3.62 5.55 0.66
C GLY A 120 4.72 5.82 -0.36
N LEU A 121 5.67 6.66 0.05
CA LEU A 121 6.86 7.04 -0.68
C LEU A 121 8.09 6.42 -0.04
N PHE A 122 8.61 5.38 -0.66
CA PHE A 122 9.72 4.54 -0.20
C PHE A 122 11.08 5.06 -0.70
N HIS A 123 12.06 5.15 0.20
CA HIS A 123 13.46 5.50 -0.12
C HIS A 123 14.44 5.06 0.99
N GLY A 124 15.74 5.23 0.75
CA GLY A 124 16.79 5.06 1.77
C GLY A 124 17.53 3.73 1.72
N GLY A 125 18.36 3.48 2.73
CA GLY A 125 19.14 2.24 2.85
C GLY A 125 20.05 2.01 1.66
N LYS A 126 19.98 0.79 1.10
CA LYS A 126 20.71 0.40 -0.11
C LYS A 126 19.94 0.70 -1.40
N VAL A 127 18.77 1.32 -1.31
CA VAL A 127 17.94 1.69 -2.46
C VAL A 127 18.46 3.00 -3.06
N THR A 128 18.97 2.93 -4.29
CA THR A 128 19.48 4.11 -4.99
C THR A 128 18.35 4.83 -5.72
N GLY A 129 18.16 6.12 -5.45
CA GLY A 129 17.13 6.96 -6.09
C GLY A 129 15.88 7.13 -5.22
N GLY A 130 14.75 7.42 -5.87
CA GLY A 130 13.47 7.62 -5.20
C GLY A 130 13.13 9.09 -4.90
N PRO A 131 12.02 9.35 -4.18
CA PRO A 131 11.14 8.35 -3.58
C PRO A 131 10.34 7.53 -4.60
N TYR A 132 10.13 6.25 -4.30
CA TYR A 132 9.33 5.32 -5.07
C TYR A 132 7.94 5.21 -4.47
N LEU A 133 6.92 5.31 -5.31
CA LEU A 133 5.54 5.13 -4.89
C LEU A 133 5.22 3.64 -4.70
N GLU A 134 4.61 3.30 -3.58
CA GLU A 134 4.23 1.93 -3.21
C GLU A 134 2.79 1.84 -2.70
N LEU A 135 2.11 0.74 -3.03
CA LEU A 135 0.78 0.37 -2.48
C LEU A 135 0.92 -0.94 -1.72
N PHE A 136 0.48 -0.92 -0.48
CA PHE A 136 0.40 -2.08 0.39
C PHE A 136 -1.04 -2.46 0.69
N LYS A 137 -1.29 -3.76 0.85
CA LYS A 137 -2.61 -4.32 1.18
C LYS A 137 -2.51 -5.35 2.30
N TYR A 138 -3.38 -5.23 3.29
CA TYR A 138 -3.52 -6.22 4.35
C TYR A 138 -4.20 -7.48 3.86
N SER A 139 -3.77 -8.64 4.35
CA SER A 139 -4.29 -9.95 3.94
C SER A 139 -5.77 -10.16 4.28
N SER A 140 -6.30 -9.39 5.25
CA SER A 140 -7.72 -9.38 5.61
C SER A 140 -8.58 -8.52 4.67
N ALA A 141 -7.97 -7.70 3.82
CA ALA A 141 -8.69 -6.81 2.93
C ALA A 141 -9.33 -7.59 1.76
N GLY A 142 -10.63 -7.39 1.56
CA GLY A 142 -11.32 -7.93 0.38
C GLY A 142 -10.82 -7.26 -0.91
N ASP A 143 -10.65 -8.05 -1.97
CA ASP A 143 -10.13 -7.61 -3.27
C ASP A 143 -10.98 -6.50 -3.90
N ASP A 144 -12.29 -6.56 -3.73
CA ASP A 144 -13.24 -5.56 -4.23
C ASP A 144 -13.70 -4.58 -3.14
N SER A 145 -12.96 -4.47 -2.04
CA SER A 145 -13.34 -3.57 -0.96
C SER A 145 -13.23 -2.11 -1.40
N GLN A 146 -14.21 -1.31 -0.99
CA GLN A 146 -14.20 0.13 -1.21
C GLN A 146 -12.98 0.82 -0.60
N ALA A 147 -12.46 0.28 0.50
CA ALA A 147 -11.23 0.73 1.12
C ALA A 147 -10.00 0.56 0.20
N LEU A 148 -9.89 -0.58 -0.49
CA LEU A 148 -8.80 -0.78 -1.46
C LEU A 148 -8.91 0.20 -2.64
N GLN A 149 -10.13 0.51 -3.10
CA GLN A 149 -10.34 1.54 -4.12
C GLN A 149 -9.82 2.91 -3.70
N CYS A 150 -9.88 3.26 -2.41
CA CYS A 150 -9.28 4.49 -1.91
C CYS A 150 -7.75 4.48 -2.09
N CYS A 151 -7.06 3.41 -1.69
CA CYS A 151 -5.62 3.31 -1.89
C CYS A 151 -5.23 3.32 -3.37
N GLU A 152 -5.96 2.61 -4.22
CA GLU A 152 -5.74 2.60 -5.67
C GLU A 152 -5.88 4.00 -6.29
N ASN A 153 -6.91 4.75 -5.89
CA ASN A 153 -7.10 6.13 -6.34
C ASN A 153 -5.99 7.05 -5.84
N ARG A 154 -5.54 6.89 -4.59
CA ARG A 154 -4.42 7.68 -4.00
C ARG A 154 -3.11 7.38 -4.71
N PHE A 155 -2.84 6.11 -5.00
CA PHE A 155 -1.68 5.67 -5.76
C PHE A 155 -1.71 6.25 -7.18
N ALA A 156 -2.81 6.11 -7.92
CA ALA A 156 -2.93 6.65 -9.28
C ALA A 156 -2.77 8.19 -9.32
N ALA A 157 -3.34 8.90 -8.34
CA ALA A 157 -3.19 10.35 -8.24
C ALA A 157 -1.74 10.77 -8.00
N GLU A 158 -1.02 10.10 -7.09
CA GLU A 158 0.38 10.39 -6.81
C GLU A 158 1.28 9.98 -7.99
N LEU A 159 1.02 8.85 -8.65
CA LEU A 159 1.75 8.41 -9.84
C LEU A 159 1.72 9.49 -10.93
N LYS A 160 0.52 10.02 -11.22
CA LYS A 160 0.32 11.11 -12.17
C LYS A 160 1.01 12.40 -11.72
N LYS A 161 0.97 12.73 -10.44
CA LYS A 161 1.64 13.92 -9.87
C LYS A 161 3.17 13.83 -10.02
N GLN A 162 3.73 12.62 -9.98
CA GLN A 162 5.15 12.37 -10.25
C GLN A 162 5.48 12.34 -11.76
N GLY A 163 4.52 12.54 -12.65
CA GLY A 163 4.71 12.47 -14.10
C GLY A 163 5.01 11.05 -14.61
N LYS A 164 4.66 10.03 -13.83
CA LYS A 164 4.83 8.60 -14.17
C LYS A 164 3.54 8.04 -14.76
N GLU A 165 3.69 6.91 -15.45
CA GLU A 165 2.62 6.17 -16.12
C GLU A 165 2.56 4.72 -15.61
N GLU A 166 1.51 3.98 -15.97
CA GLU A 166 1.32 2.58 -15.56
C GLU A 166 2.50 1.67 -15.98
N LYS A 167 3.19 1.98 -17.08
CA LYS A 167 4.39 1.25 -17.51
C LYS A 167 5.56 1.35 -16.52
N ASP A 168 5.55 2.38 -15.66
CA ASP A 168 6.58 2.61 -14.64
C ASP A 168 6.26 1.85 -13.34
N VAL A 169 5.10 1.18 -13.28
CA VAL A 169 4.61 0.42 -12.13
C VAL A 169 4.84 -1.06 -12.36
N ILE A 170 5.36 -1.75 -11.34
CA ILE A 170 5.39 -3.21 -11.28
C ILE A 170 4.30 -3.73 -10.35
N GLN A 171 3.63 -4.80 -10.79
CA GLN A 171 2.77 -5.60 -9.91
C GLN A 171 3.65 -6.58 -9.15
N VAL A 172 3.83 -6.35 -7.85
CA VAL A 172 4.76 -7.10 -6.99
C VAL A 172 4.13 -8.40 -6.49
N ASP A 173 2.83 -8.41 -6.24
CA ASP A 173 2.07 -9.55 -5.71
C ASP A 173 1.47 -10.47 -6.80
N LYS A 174 1.87 -10.28 -8.06
CA LYS A 174 1.36 -11.05 -9.19
C LYS A 174 1.65 -12.54 -9.02
N ASP A 175 0.60 -13.36 -9.12
CA ASP A 175 0.65 -14.83 -9.04
C ASP A 175 1.30 -15.36 -7.74
N CYS A 176 1.20 -14.59 -6.66
CA CYS A 176 1.83 -14.92 -5.38
C CYS A 176 0.97 -15.89 -4.55
N VAL A 177 1.56 -17.03 -4.20
CA VAL A 177 1.06 -17.93 -3.15
C VAL A 177 1.95 -17.73 -1.93
N TYR A 178 1.52 -16.83 -1.04
CA TYR A 178 2.28 -16.48 0.16
C TYR A 178 2.39 -17.67 1.11
N PRO A 179 3.57 -17.88 1.75
CA PRO A 179 3.71 -18.91 2.77
C PRO A 179 2.79 -18.61 3.95
N GLU A 180 2.33 -19.64 4.65
CA GLU A 180 1.65 -19.51 5.94
C GLU A 180 2.57 -18.85 6.99
#